data_AF-A0A8H6IA71-F1
#
_entry.id   AF-A0A8H6IA71-F1
#
_cell.length_a   1.000
_cell.length_b   1.000
_cell.length_c   1.000
_cell.angle_alpha   90.00
_cell.angle_beta   90.00
_cell.angle_gamma   90.00
#
_symmetry.space_group_name_H-M   'P 1'
#
loop_
_entity.id
_entity.type
_entity.pdbx_description
1 polymer ?
#
loop_
_entity_poly.entity_id
_entity_poly.type
_entity_poly.pdbx_seq_one_letter_code
_entity_poly.pdbx_strand_id
1 'polypeptide(L)'
;HHLHIQPTENTLSFYVTFMARYINPRSITAYLSGICHQLEPYYPNVRALRLSSVVTRTLRGAHRRHGAPFKRKMPITVQHLTDIANQLPHPRTHDNILFLTLLYSGFFGLLRLGELTAANEHELRNPRKVIARSSVKSTESWYEFALPAQKTDPFFEGNRILIRANTTDPNPYPIFFNYLHSRDHLFPYHSPLFLTSNGAVPKREWFLSRLRRFLPPEFAGQSLRSGGATWLAAVGMPPNLIQ
;
A
#
# COMPACT_ATOMS: atom_id res chain seq x y z
N HIS A 1 -17.19 23.01 -27.10
CA HIS A 1 -17.91 21.81 -27.58
C HIS A 1 -19.35 21.90 -27.09
N HIS A 2 -20.35 22.10 -27.95
CA HIS A 2 -21.78 22.19 -27.59
C HIS A 2 -22.35 20.81 -27.20
N LEU A 3 -21.79 20.21 -26.15
CA LEU A 3 -22.23 18.91 -25.66
C LEU A 3 -23.42 19.08 -24.72
N HIS A 4 -24.37 18.15 -24.82
CA HIS A 4 -25.53 18.10 -23.94
C HIS A 4 -25.09 17.80 -22.49
N ILE A 5 -25.73 18.45 -21.52
CA ILE A 5 -25.43 18.29 -20.08
C ILE A 5 -25.72 16.86 -19.58
N GLN A 6 -26.78 16.24 -20.11
CA GLN A 6 -27.12 14.87 -19.77
C GLN A 6 -26.08 13.89 -20.35
N PRO A 7 -25.52 12.98 -19.54
CA PRO A 7 -24.64 11.93 -20.04
C PRO A 7 -25.33 11.08 -21.10
N THR A 8 -24.61 10.79 -22.16
CA THR A 8 -24.98 9.87 -23.25
C THR A 8 -23.83 8.90 -23.55
N GLU A 9 -24.12 7.81 -24.25
CA GLU A 9 -23.09 6.87 -24.71
C GLU A 9 -21.97 7.58 -25.47
N ASN A 10 -22.33 8.53 -26.34
CA ASN A 10 -21.38 9.33 -27.12
C ASN A 10 -20.48 10.19 -26.23
N THR A 11 -21.04 10.90 -25.24
CA THR A 11 -20.24 11.73 -24.32
C THR A 11 -19.24 10.91 -23.52
N LEU A 12 -19.64 9.72 -23.04
CA LEU A 12 -18.75 8.81 -22.31
C LEU A 12 -17.68 8.22 -23.24
N SER A 13 -18.03 7.86 -24.48
CA SER A 13 -17.06 7.40 -25.47
C SER A 13 -16.07 8.49 -25.89
N PHE A 14 -16.52 9.74 -26.06
CA PHE A 14 -15.61 10.85 -26.34
C PHE A 14 -14.64 11.10 -25.20
N TYR A 15 -15.10 11.02 -23.95
CA TYR A 15 -14.22 11.04 -22.78
C TYR A 15 -13.17 9.93 -22.86
N VAL A 16 -13.57 8.69 -23.16
CA VAL A 16 -12.63 7.55 -23.30
C VAL A 16 -11.60 7.83 -24.39
N THR A 17 -12.03 8.24 -25.59
CA THR A 17 -11.14 8.52 -26.72
C THR A 17 -10.18 9.67 -26.42
N PHE A 18 -10.67 10.74 -25.79
CA PHE A 18 -9.85 11.88 -25.39
C PHE A 18 -8.80 11.45 -24.36
N MET A 19 -9.21 10.80 -23.27
CA MET A 19 -8.32 10.37 -22.20
C MET A 19 -7.30 9.31 -22.64
N ALA A 20 -7.65 8.46 -23.62
CA ALA A 20 -6.75 7.45 -24.15
C ALA A 20 -5.48 8.03 -24.83
N ARG A 21 -5.48 9.32 -25.15
CA ARG A 21 -4.28 10.03 -25.64
C ARG A 21 -3.29 10.37 -24.52
N TYR A 22 -3.76 10.46 -23.28
CA TYR A 22 -2.97 11.00 -22.17
C TYR A 22 -2.67 9.96 -21.08
N ILE A 23 -3.55 8.98 -20.87
CA ILE A 23 -3.42 8.01 -19.78
C ILE A 23 -3.68 6.58 -20.24
N ASN A 24 -3.19 5.63 -19.45
CA ASN A 24 -3.41 4.21 -19.70
C ASN A 24 -4.92 3.89 -19.71
N PRO A 25 -5.43 3.14 -20.71
CA PRO A 25 -6.84 2.76 -20.80
C PRO A 25 -7.41 2.08 -19.54
N ARG A 26 -6.58 1.38 -18.75
CA ARG A 26 -7.02 0.80 -17.47
C ARG A 26 -7.45 1.86 -16.46
N SER A 27 -6.73 2.97 -16.39
CA SER A 27 -7.08 4.11 -15.53
C SER A 27 -8.39 4.75 -15.99
N ILE A 28 -8.62 4.84 -17.30
CA ILE A 28 -9.86 5.37 -17.87
C ILE A 28 -11.06 4.54 -17.41
N THR A 29 -10.97 3.21 -17.44
CA THR A 29 -12.05 2.33 -16.96
C THR A 29 -12.38 2.60 -15.48
N ALA A 30 -11.38 2.79 -14.64
CA ALA A 30 -11.56 3.10 -13.22
C ALA A 30 -12.17 4.50 -13.01
N TYR A 31 -11.66 5.51 -13.71
CA TYR A 31 -12.20 6.87 -13.65
C TYR A 31 -13.62 6.94 -14.16
N LEU A 32 -13.94 6.24 -15.24
CA LEU A 32 -15.30 6.18 -15.78
C LEU A 32 -16.27 5.55 -14.78
N SER A 33 -15.86 4.48 -14.07
CA SER A 33 -16.66 3.94 -12.96
C SER A 33 -16.87 4.96 -11.84
N GLY A 34 -15.82 5.72 -11.47
CA GLY A 34 -15.91 6.77 -10.45
C GLY A 34 -16.83 7.93 -10.84
N ILE A 35 -16.70 8.43 -12.08
CA ILE A 35 -17.57 9.45 -12.66
C ILE A 35 -19.02 8.96 -12.65
N CYS A 36 -19.29 7.74 -13.12
CA CYS A 36 -20.65 7.20 -13.14
C CYS A 36 -21.23 7.06 -11.73
N HIS A 37 -20.42 6.64 -10.75
CA HIS A 37 -20.85 6.55 -9.35
C HIS A 37 -21.23 7.92 -8.78
N GLN A 38 -20.46 8.97 -9.07
CA GLN A 38 -20.75 10.34 -8.62
C GLN A 38 -21.97 10.94 -9.32
N LEU A 39 -22.20 10.58 -10.59
CA LEU A 39 -23.31 11.09 -11.40
C LEU A 39 -24.63 10.36 -11.17
N GLU A 40 -24.59 9.11 -10.68
CA GLU A 40 -25.75 8.25 -10.49
C GLU A 40 -26.91 8.87 -9.71
N PRO A 41 -26.69 9.65 -8.62
CA PRO A 41 -27.78 10.34 -7.93
C PRO A 41 -28.57 11.34 -8.79
N TYR A 42 -27.93 11.91 -9.82
CA TYR A 42 -28.51 12.93 -10.70
C TYR A 42 -28.95 12.36 -12.05
N TYR A 43 -28.29 11.28 -12.49
CA TYR A 43 -28.51 10.62 -13.77
C TYR A 43 -28.60 9.11 -13.56
N PRO A 44 -29.76 8.57 -13.14
CA PRO A 44 -29.89 7.16 -12.75
C PRO A 44 -29.47 6.17 -13.85
N ASN A 45 -29.63 6.54 -15.12
CA ASN A 45 -29.29 5.71 -16.27
C ASN A 45 -27.79 5.70 -16.62
N VAL A 46 -26.95 6.49 -15.95
CA VAL A 46 -25.51 6.65 -16.31
C VAL A 46 -24.73 5.34 -16.24
N ARG A 47 -25.10 4.43 -15.33
CA ARG A 47 -24.50 3.08 -15.26
C ARG A 47 -24.84 2.24 -16.49
N ALA A 48 -26.09 2.28 -16.94
CA ALA A 48 -26.52 1.58 -18.15
C ALA A 48 -25.80 2.14 -19.38
N LEU A 49 -25.70 3.47 -19.49
CA LEU A 49 -24.96 4.14 -20.56
C LEU A 49 -23.47 3.77 -20.59
N ARG A 50 -22.82 3.66 -19.42
CA ARG A 50 -21.43 3.18 -19.31
C ARG A 50 -21.28 1.75 -19.84
N LEU A 51 -22.28 0.90 -19.62
CA LEU A 51 -22.29 -0.50 -20.06
C LEU A 51 -22.74 -0.66 -21.52
N SER A 52 -23.12 0.42 -22.20
CA SER A 52 -23.52 0.39 -23.61
C SER A 52 -22.47 -0.24 -24.50
N SER A 53 -22.93 -0.76 -25.64
CA SER A 53 -22.06 -1.38 -26.63
C SER A 53 -21.02 -0.39 -27.19
N VAL A 54 -21.41 0.88 -27.36
CA VAL A 54 -20.55 1.95 -27.88
C VAL A 54 -19.40 2.19 -26.92
N VAL A 55 -19.68 2.46 -25.63
CA VAL A 55 -18.65 2.71 -24.61
C VAL A 55 -17.74 1.51 -24.40
N THR A 56 -18.30 0.31 -24.33
CA THR A 56 -17.53 -0.93 -24.14
C THR A 56 -16.60 -1.21 -25.32
N ARG A 57 -17.06 -0.98 -26.56
CA ARG A 57 -16.21 -1.12 -27.76
C ARG A 57 -15.16 -0.03 -27.83
N THR A 58 -15.46 1.22 -27.45
CA THR A 58 -14.48 2.31 -27.39
C THR A 58 -13.38 2.00 -26.37
N LEU A 59 -13.73 1.53 -25.17
CA LEU A 59 -12.76 1.08 -24.16
C LEU A 59 -11.89 -0.07 -24.70
N ARG A 60 -12.49 -1.07 -25.35
CA ARG A 60 -11.75 -2.18 -25.98
C ARG A 60 -10.79 -1.67 -27.05
N GLY A 61 -11.21 -0.72 -27.88
CA GLY A 61 -10.37 -0.07 -28.89
C GLY A 61 -9.20 0.69 -28.25
N ALA A 62 -9.47 1.46 -27.19
CA ALA A 62 -8.44 2.15 -26.42
C ALA A 62 -7.43 1.16 -25.82
N HIS A 63 -7.89 0.07 -25.23
CA HIS A 63 -7.04 -1.00 -24.71
C HIS A 63 -6.16 -1.65 -25.78
N ARG A 64 -6.67 -1.88 -27.00
CA ARG A 64 -5.87 -2.44 -28.10
C ARG A 64 -4.80 -1.47 -28.60
N ARG A 65 -5.13 -0.17 -28.69
CA ARG A 65 -4.24 0.84 -29.28
C ARG A 65 -3.21 1.40 -28.29
N HIS A 66 -3.62 1.60 -27.04
CA HIS A 66 -2.83 2.29 -26.01
C HIS A 66 -2.58 1.43 -24.76
N GLY A 67 -3.01 0.17 -24.78
CA GLY A 67 -2.73 -0.77 -23.70
C GLY A 67 -1.24 -1.07 -23.61
N ALA A 68 -0.75 -1.15 -22.38
CA ALA A 68 0.61 -1.59 -22.09
C ALA A 68 0.56 -2.85 -21.20
N PRO A 69 1.53 -3.77 -21.33
CA PRO A 69 1.66 -4.89 -20.40
C PRO A 69 1.77 -4.39 -18.95
N PHE A 70 1.29 -5.19 -18.00
CA PHE A 70 1.46 -4.87 -16.59
C PHE A 70 2.94 -4.97 -16.22
N LYS A 71 3.56 -3.86 -15.82
CA LYS A 71 4.83 -3.90 -15.09
C LYS A 71 4.52 -4.26 -13.62
N ARG A 72 4.41 -5.56 -13.33
CA ARG A 72 4.23 -6.05 -11.95
C ARG A 72 5.52 -5.81 -11.18
N LYS A 73 5.38 -5.38 -9.93
CA LYS A 73 6.52 -5.26 -9.02
C LYS A 73 6.96 -6.65 -8.56
N MET A 74 8.27 -6.87 -8.50
CA MET A 74 8.85 -8.14 -8.07
C MET A 74 8.63 -8.32 -6.57
N PRO A 75 8.35 -9.55 -6.09
CA PRO A 75 8.19 -9.82 -4.66
C PRO A 75 9.52 -9.66 -3.92
N ILE A 76 9.50 -9.02 -2.75
CA ILE A 76 10.66 -9.07 -1.84
C ILE A 76 10.82 -10.52 -1.36
N THR A 77 12.06 -10.94 -1.10
CA THR A 77 12.36 -12.30 -0.60
C THR A 77 12.99 -12.17 0.78
N VAL A 78 13.02 -13.29 1.49
CA VAL A 78 13.73 -13.41 2.76
C VAL A 78 15.22 -13.04 2.63
N GLN A 79 15.86 -13.46 1.53
CA GLN A 79 17.25 -13.12 1.25
C GLN A 79 17.44 -11.60 1.13
N HIS A 80 16.55 -10.90 0.41
CA HIS A 80 16.60 -9.44 0.32
C HIS A 80 16.52 -8.77 1.71
N LEU A 81 15.71 -9.30 2.64
CA LEU A 81 15.62 -8.76 4.00
C LEU A 81 16.97 -8.87 4.73
N THR A 82 17.57 -10.06 4.70
CA THR A 82 18.87 -10.35 5.32
C THR A 82 19.98 -9.50 4.71
N ASP A 83 20.04 -9.42 3.38
CA ASP A 83 21.06 -8.64 2.67
C ASP A 83 20.98 -7.16 3.03
N ILE A 84 19.77 -6.58 3.04
CA ILE A 84 19.54 -5.19 3.43
C ILE A 84 19.94 -4.96 4.89
N ALA A 85 19.58 -5.87 5.80
CA ALA A 85 19.91 -5.74 7.22
C ALA A 85 21.43 -5.80 7.48
N ASN A 86 22.16 -6.58 6.69
CA ASN A 86 23.62 -6.72 6.77
C ASN A 86 24.38 -5.57 6.13
N GLN A 87 23.84 -4.97 5.05
CA GLN A 87 24.48 -3.84 4.36
C GLN A 87 24.28 -2.48 5.05
N LEU A 88 23.35 -2.38 5.99
CA LEU A 88 23.15 -1.15 6.77
C LEU A 88 24.28 -0.94 7.78
N PRO A 89 24.81 0.29 7.92
CA PRO A 89 25.95 0.57 8.79
C PRO A 89 25.62 0.38 10.28
N HIS A 90 26.63 -0.05 11.04
CA HIS A 90 26.59 -0.22 12.50
C HIS A 90 27.45 0.84 13.20
N PRO A 91 26.99 1.40 14.34
CA PRO A 91 25.67 1.20 14.95
C PRO A 91 24.54 1.79 14.09
N ARG A 92 23.38 1.14 14.09
CA ARG A 92 22.25 1.57 13.26
C ARG A 92 21.64 2.85 13.82
N THR A 93 21.43 3.85 12.97
CA THR A 93 20.68 5.06 13.33
C THR A 93 19.20 4.75 13.55
N HIS A 94 18.49 5.62 14.28
CA HIS A 94 17.05 5.49 14.50
C HIS A 94 16.26 5.30 13.19
N ASP A 95 16.56 6.10 12.17
CA ASP A 95 15.94 6.02 10.85
C ASP A 95 16.25 4.69 10.12
N ASN A 96 17.44 4.12 10.30
CA ASN A 96 17.79 2.82 9.71
C ASN A 96 17.06 1.68 10.44
N ILE A 97 16.93 1.79 11.77
CA ILE A 97 16.13 0.87 12.58
C ILE A 97 14.67 0.93 12.14
N LEU A 98 14.07 2.14 12.05
CA LEU A 98 12.71 2.35 11.54
C LEU A 98 12.52 1.73 10.14
N PHE A 99 13.45 1.98 9.22
CA PHE A 99 13.37 1.43 7.87
C PHE A 99 13.29 -0.10 7.87
N LEU A 100 14.16 -0.77 8.64
CA LEU A 100 14.10 -2.22 8.81
C LEU A 100 12.80 -2.67 9.45
N THR A 101 12.31 -1.97 10.47
CA THR A 101 11.03 -2.29 11.12
C THR A 101 9.88 -2.23 10.13
N LEU A 102 9.77 -1.18 9.32
CA LEU A 102 8.72 -1.07 8.30
C LEU A 102 8.85 -2.16 7.23
N LEU A 103 10.08 -2.48 6.81
CA LEU A 103 10.36 -3.52 5.82
C LEU A 103 9.94 -4.90 6.33
N TYR A 104 10.34 -5.26 7.56
CA TYR A 104 10.03 -6.55 8.17
C TYR A 104 8.56 -6.66 8.57
N SER A 105 7.99 -5.64 9.24
CA SER A 105 6.57 -5.66 9.58
C SER A 105 5.68 -5.66 8.34
N GLY A 106 6.10 -4.97 7.26
CA GLY A 106 5.40 -5.01 5.98
C GLY A 106 5.44 -6.37 5.30
N PHE A 107 6.58 -7.05 5.36
CA PHE A 107 6.76 -8.38 4.79
C PHE A 107 5.99 -9.44 5.61
N PHE A 108 6.30 -9.59 6.90
CA PHE A 108 5.74 -10.64 7.75
C PHE A 108 4.28 -10.39 8.15
N GLY A 109 3.86 -9.13 8.23
CA GLY A 109 2.46 -8.76 8.49
C GLY A 109 1.59 -8.65 7.23
N LEU A 110 2.13 -8.96 6.05
CA LEU A 110 1.45 -8.83 4.76
C LEU A 110 0.89 -7.42 4.50
N LEU A 111 1.55 -6.38 5.00
CA LEU A 111 1.01 -5.03 4.97
C LEU A 111 1.32 -4.34 3.64
N ARG A 112 0.37 -3.53 3.18
CA ARG A 112 0.62 -2.56 2.13
C ARG A 112 1.44 -1.43 2.72
N LEU A 113 2.39 -0.91 1.95
CA LEU A 113 3.20 0.23 2.39
C LEU A 113 2.34 1.45 2.82
N GLY A 114 1.18 1.65 2.19
CA GLY A 114 0.26 2.74 2.56
C GLY A 114 -0.47 2.56 3.91
N GLU A 115 -0.38 1.38 4.54
CA GLU A 115 -0.88 1.13 5.90
C GLU A 115 0.19 1.48 6.95
N LEU A 116 1.47 1.49 6.54
CA LEU A 116 2.62 1.76 7.39
C LEU A 116 3.17 3.19 7.29
N THR A 117 2.83 3.91 6.21
CA THR A 117 3.40 5.22 5.88
C THR A 117 2.32 6.25 5.57
N ALA A 118 2.65 7.52 5.79
CA ALA A 118 1.82 8.63 5.37
C ALA A 118 1.87 8.83 3.84
N ALA A 119 0.77 9.38 3.28
CA ALA A 119 0.75 9.86 1.91
C ALA A 119 1.78 10.99 1.72
N ASN A 120 2.36 11.07 0.51
CA ASN A 120 3.32 12.12 0.19
C ASN A 120 2.61 13.48 0.14
N GLU A 121 1.46 13.51 -0.54
CA GLU A 121 0.58 14.65 -0.73
C GLU A 121 -0.14 14.98 0.58
N HIS A 122 -0.10 16.24 1.01
CA HIS A 122 -0.66 16.66 2.29
C HIS A 122 -2.18 16.43 2.36
N GLU A 123 -2.90 16.74 1.29
CA GLU A 123 -4.36 16.60 1.18
C GLU A 123 -4.86 15.16 1.33
N LEU A 124 -3.99 14.18 1.05
CA LEU A 124 -4.31 12.75 1.15
C LEU A 124 -3.97 12.17 2.53
N ARG A 125 -3.34 12.94 3.43
CA ARG A 125 -2.99 12.48 4.77
C ARG A 125 -4.22 12.51 5.66
N ASN A 126 -4.43 11.40 6.37
CA ASN A 126 -5.49 11.29 7.36
C ASN A 126 -4.89 10.80 8.69
N PRO A 127 -4.84 11.64 9.72
CA PRO A 127 -4.33 11.27 11.05
C PRO A 127 -5.06 10.06 11.65
N ARG A 128 -6.35 9.87 11.31
CA ARG A 128 -7.12 8.71 11.74
C ARG A 128 -6.64 7.41 11.13
N LYS A 129 -5.74 7.43 10.15
CA LYS A 129 -5.12 6.23 9.54
C LYS A 129 -3.70 5.96 10.06
N VAL A 130 -3.24 6.72 11.05
CA VAL A 130 -1.91 6.53 11.66
C VAL A 130 -2.00 5.51 12.79
N ILE A 131 -1.16 4.49 12.73
CA ILE A 131 -1.09 3.45 13.77
C ILE A 131 -0.62 4.09 15.08
N ALA A 132 -1.40 3.90 16.15
CA ALA A 132 -1.09 4.45 17.46
C ALA A 132 -0.09 3.55 18.21
N ARG A 133 0.91 4.15 18.85
CA ARG A 133 1.88 3.49 19.73
C ARG A 133 1.18 2.77 20.90
N SER A 134 0.09 3.34 21.41
CA SER A 134 -0.73 2.76 22.48
C SER A 134 -1.46 1.48 22.07
N SER A 135 -1.59 1.19 20.78
CA SER A 135 -2.20 -0.06 20.30
C SER A 135 -1.24 -1.25 20.32
N VAL A 136 0.06 -1.00 20.52
CA VAL A 136 1.07 -2.06 20.47
C VAL A 136 1.00 -2.92 21.72
N LYS A 137 1.01 -4.24 21.51
CA LYS A 137 1.34 -5.21 22.56
C LYS A 137 2.48 -6.07 22.10
N SER A 138 3.32 -6.50 23.03
CA SER A 138 4.45 -7.37 22.74
C SER A 138 4.66 -8.34 23.89
N THR A 139 5.11 -9.54 23.53
CA THR A 139 5.67 -10.55 24.44
C THR A 139 7.07 -10.90 23.95
N GLU A 140 7.74 -11.86 24.58
CA GLU A 140 9.04 -12.34 24.12
C GLU A 140 9.02 -13.05 22.75
N SER A 141 7.83 -13.43 22.25
CA SER A 141 7.68 -14.26 21.04
C SER A 141 6.81 -13.65 19.93
N TRP A 142 6.20 -12.49 20.16
CA TRP A 142 5.39 -11.80 19.14
C TRP A 142 5.16 -10.34 19.50
N TYR A 143 4.79 -9.55 18.50
CA TYR A 143 4.24 -8.21 18.69
C TYR A 143 2.97 -8.03 17.85
N GLU A 144 2.05 -7.22 18.33
CA GLU A 144 0.83 -6.83 17.62
C GLU A 144 0.63 -5.32 17.65
N PHE A 145 -0.08 -4.80 16.65
CA PHE A 145 -0.63 -3.44 16.67
C PHE A 145 -1.93 -3.38 15.88
N ALA A 146 -2.77 -2.39 16.17
CA ALA A 146 -4.04 -2.21 15.47
C ALA A 146 -3.87 -1.31 14.24
N LEU A 147 -4.34 -1.78 13.07
CA LEU A 147 -4.49 -0.93 11.91
C LEU A 147 -5.76 -0.09 12.06
N PRO A 148 -5.66 1.24 11.99
CA PRO A 148 -6.84 2.08 12.02
C PRO A 148 -7.61 2.00 10.68
N ALA A 149 -8.85 1.50 10.76
CA ALA A 149 -9.90 1.46 9.73
C ALA A 149 -9.43 1.31 8.26
N GLN A 150 -9.53 0.09 7.73
CA GLN A 150 -9.30 -0.22 6.32
C GLN A 150 -10.58 -0.04 5.48
N LYS A 151 -10.41 0.09 4.15
CA LYS A 151 -11.52 0.11 3.17
C LYS A 151 -12.42 -1.14 3.22
N THR A 152 -11.96 -2.21 3.86
CA THR A 152 -12.64 -3.51 4.00
C THR A 152 -13.15 -3.76 5.43
N ASP A 153 -13.07 -2.78 6.32
CA ASP A 153 -13.59 -2.87 7.69
C ASP A 153 -14.79 -1.92 7.86
N PRO A 154 -15.97 -2.26 7.32
CA PRO A 154 -17.17 -1.44 7.46
C PRO A 154 -17.72 -1.41 8.88
N PHE A 155 -17.27 -2.33 9.76
CA PHE A 155 -17.77 -2.49 11.13
C PHE A 155 -16.81 -1.97 12.21
N PHE A 156 -15.62 -1.48 11.82
CA PHE A 156 -14.59 -0.96 12.73
C PHE A 156 -14.16 -1.97 13.82
N GLU A 157 -14.21 -3.27 13.53
CA GLU A 157 -13.78 -4.31 14.49
C GLU A 157 -12.26 -4.30 14.72
N GLY A 158 -11.52 -3.60 13.86
CA GLY A 158 -10.11 -3.32 14.06
C GLY A 158 -9.23 -4.50 13.66
N ASN A 159 -8.58 -4.38 12.50
CA ASN A 159 -7.61 -5.37 12.05
C ASN A 159 -6.33 -5.27 12.88
N ARG A 160 -6.18 -6.18 13.85
CA ARG A 160 -4.92 -6.38 14.58
C ARG A 160 -3.96 -7.19 13.74
N ILE A 161 -2.74 -6.71 13.63
CA ILE A 161 -1.68 -7.38 12.92
C ILE A 161 -0.76 -7.98 13.96
N LEU A 162 -0.79 -9.30 14.08
CA LEU A 162 0.10 -10.06 14.96
C LEU A 162 1.24 -10.64 14.13
N ILE A 163 2.47 -10.32 14.52
CA ILE A 163 3.69 -10.80 13.88
C ILE A 163 4.49 -11.59 14.92
N ARG A 164 4.72 -12.87 14.61
CA ARG A 164 5.47 -13.78 15.48
C ARG A 164 6.97 -13.64 15.25
N ALA A 165 7.74 -13.88 16.31
CA ALA A 165 9.16 -14.16 16.19
C ALA A 165 9.35 -15.44 15.38
N ASN A 166 10.35 -15.42 14.51
CA ASN A 166 10.79 -16.63 13.83
C ASN A 166 11.86 -17.32 14.69
N THR A 167 11.85 -18.65 14.71
CA THR A 167 12.90 -19.45 15.35
C THR A 167 14.21 -19.40 14.55
N THR A 168 14.13 -19.05 13.27
CA THR A 168 15.26 -18.89 12.35
C THR A 168 15.30 -17.49 11.75
N ASP A 169 16.47 -17.11 11.24
CA ASP A 169 16.59 -15.85 10.53
C ASP A 169 15.84 -15.85 9.20
N PRO A 170 15.30 -14.68 8.80
CA PRO A 170 15.35 -13.40 9.48
C PRO A 170 14.19 -13.27 10.49
N ASN A 171 14.52 -12.90 11.73
CA ASN A 171 13.54 -12.72 12.81
C ASN A 171 13.07 -11.25 12.90
N PRO A 172 11.76 -10.96 12.73
CA PRO A 172 11.24 -9.59 12.82
C PRO A 172 11.21 -9.03 14.25
N TYR A 173 11.22 -9.88 15.28
CA TYR A 173 11.01 -9.45 16.66
C TYR A 173 12.13 -8.55 17.20
N PRO A 174 13.43 -8.92 17.12
CA PRO A 174 14.50 -8.06 17.62
C PRO A 174 14.55 -6.70 16.92
N ILE A 175 14.21 -6.66 15.63
CA ILE A 175 14.19 -5.42 14.85
C ILE A 175 13.07 -4.49 15.34
N PHE A 176 11.87 -5.03 15.55
CA PHE A 176 10.74 -4.26 16.07
C PHE A 176 10.99 -3.79 17.50
N PHE A 177 11.54 -4.64 18.37
CA PHE A 177 11.84 -4.30 19.75
C PHE A 177 12.91 -3.20 19.86
N ASN A 178 14.00 -3.30 19.09
CA ASN A 178 15.04 -2.26 19.02
C ASN A 178 14.46 -0.92 18.55
N TYR A 179 13.51 -0.96 17.61
CA TYR A 179 12.80 0.25 17.19
C TYR A 179 11.96 0.85 18.30
N LEU A 180 11.16 0.04 19.00
CA LEU A 180 10.35 0.52 20.12
C LEU A 180 11.22 1.21 21.18
N HIS A 181 12.33 0.59 21.58
CA HIS A 181 13.25 1.19 22.54
C HIS A 181 13.80 2.54 22.05
N SER A 182 14.29 2.59 20.81
CA SER A 182 14.81 3.83 20.23
C SER A 182 13.73 4.92 20.09
N ARG A 183 12.52 4.53 19.66
CA ARG A 183 11.37 5.42 19.47
C ARG A 183 10.86 5.96 20.80
N ASP A 184 10.72 5.13 21.83
CA ASP A 184 10.17 5.53 23.12
C ASP A 184 11.17 6.39 23.90
N HIS A 185 12.47 6.18 23.70
CA HIS A 185 13.51 7.08 24.20
C HIS A 185 13.45 8.47 23.54
N LEU A 186 13.28 8.55 22.22
CA LEU A 186 13.26 9.83 21.50
C LEU A 186 11.91 10.57 21.59
N PHE A 187 10.80 9.84 21.64
CA PHE A 187 9.45 10.39 21.50
C PHE A 187 8.46 9.83 22.54
N PRO A 188 8.75 9.89 23.85
CA PRO A 188 7.97 9.23 24.89
C PRO A 188 6.48 9.58 24.88
N TYR A 189 6.14 10.83 24.49
CA TYR A 189 4.76 11.35 24.53
C TYR A 189 4.06 11.42 23.17
N HIS A 190 4.71 10.98 22.08
CA HIS A 190 4.08 11.03 20.76
C HIS A 190 3.06 9.88 20.61
N SER A 191 1.95 10.12 19.90
CA SER A 191 0.95 9.10 19.64
C SER A 191 1.33 8.13 18.50
N PRO A 192 1.92 8.55 17.36
CA PRO A 192 2.22 7.63 16.28
C PRO A 192 3.24 6.56 16.66
N LEU A 193 3.01 5.33 16.16
CA LEU A 193 3.94 4.20 16.31
C LEU A 193 5.22 4.41 15.50
N PHE A 194 5.05 4.68 14.20
CA PHE A 194 6.16 4.87 13.26
C PHE A 194 6.51 6.35 13.14
N LEU A 195 7.72 6.70 13.59
CA LEU A 195 8.25 8.06 13.64
C LEU A 195 9.68 8.04 13.12
N THR A 196 10.02 8.99 12.26
CA THR A 196 11.40 9.27 11.87
C THR A 196 12.13 10.04 12.96
N SER A 197 13.44 10.18 12.86
CA SER A 197 14.29 10.89 13.83
C SER A 197 13.94 12.36 14.05
N ASN A 198 13.16 12.97 13.16
CA ASN A 198 12.60 14.32 13.31
C ASN A 198 11.17 14.34 13.89
N GLY A 199 10.64 13.20 14.35
CA GLY A 199 9.30 13.10 14.97
C GLY A 199 8.13 13.07 13.97
N ALA A 200 8.38 12.92 12.67
CA ALA A 200 7.32 12.82 11.66
C ALA A 200 6.95 11.37 11.33
N VAL A 201 5.71 11.14 10.91
CA VAL A 201 5.32 9.83 10.34
C VAL A 201 6.04 9.64 9.00
N PRO A 202 6.73 8.49 8.76
CA PRO A 202 7.47 8.28 7.53
C PRO A 202 6.52 8.32 6.33
N LYS A 203 6.90 9.07 5.30
CA LYS A 203 6.15 9.14 4.04
C LYS A 203 6.49 7.93 3.16
N ARG A 204 5.61 7.61 2.22
CA ARG A 204 5.87 6.56 1.22
C ARG A 204 7.19 6.76 0.49
N GLU A 205 7.50 7.99 0.07
CA GLU A 205 8.76 8.31 -0.61
C GLU A 205 10.00 8.16 0.29
N TRP A 206 9.86 8.45 1.59
CA TRP A 206 10.94 8.22 2.56
C TRP A 206 11.34 6.74 2.60
N PHE A 207 10.36 5.83 2.60
CA PHE A 207 10.64 4.40 2.56
C PHE A 207 11.22 3.97 1.20
N LEU A 208 10.61 4.41 0.09
CA LEU A 208 11.02 3.98 -1.25
C LEU A 208 12.41 4.50 -1.64
N SER A 209 12.78 5.71 -1.25
CA SER A 209 14.13 6.25 -1.47
C SER A 209 15.19 5.41 -0.77
N ARG A 210 14.91 4.94 0.46
CA ARG A 210 15.79 4.03 1.21
C ARG A 210 15.85 2.64 0.57
N LEU A 211 14.71 2.07 0.16
CA LEU A 211 14.67 0.76 -0.51
C LEU A 211 15.48 0.74 -1.81
N ARG A 212 15.41 1.82 -2.60
CA ARG A 212 16.11 1.95 -3.88
C ARG A 212 17.64 1.97 -3.77
N ARG A 213 18.18 2.19 -2.57
CA ARG A 213 19.62 2.09 -2.32
C ARG A 213 20.12 0.65 -2.39
N PHE A 214 19.22 -0.33 -2.24
CA PHE A 214 19.56 -1.75 -2.16
C PHE A 214 18.92 -2.57 -3.27
N LEU A 215 17.72 -2.19 -3.72
CA LEU A 215 16.96 -2.96 -4.71
C LEU A 215 16.60 -2.10 -5.94
N PRO A 216 16.55 -2.69 -7.14
CA PRO A 216 16.23 -1.96 -8.37
C PRO A 216 14.77 -1.48 -8.39
N PRO A 217 14.40 -0.58 -9.34
CA PRO A 217 13.06 0.02 -9.43
C PRO A 217 11.90 -0.98 -9.63
N GLU A 218 12.19 -2.24 -9.94
CA GLU A 218 11.24 -3.33 -10.03
C GLU A 218 10.61 -3.69 -8.67
N PHE A 219 11.26 -3.30 -7.57
CA PHE A 219 10.76 -3.42 -6.22
C PHE A 219 10.10 -2.12 -5.74
N ALA A 220 9.01 -2.22 -4.99
CA ALA A 220 8.30 -1.09 -4.41
C ALA A 220 7.45 -1.52 -3.22
N GLY A 221 6.59 -0.64 -2.69
CA GLY A 221 5.72 -0.97 -1.56
C GLY A 221 4.75 -2.14 -1.79
N GLN A 222 4.43 -2.49 -3.04
CA GLN A 222 3.63 -3.68 -3.37
C GLN A 222 4.43 -4.98 -3.24
N SER A 223 5.76 -4.90 -3.29
CA SER A 223 6.68 -6.02 -3.16
C SER A 223 6.70 -6.62 -1.75
N LEU A 224 6.30 -5.85 -0.73
CA LEU A 224 6.23 -6.28 0.67
C LEU A 224 5.16 -7.38 0.84
N ARG A 225 3.88 -7.03 0.64
CA ARG A 225 2.76 -7.97 0.77
C ARG A 225 2.87 -9.15 -0.18
N SER A 226 3.26 -8.91 -1.44
CA SER A 226 3.41 -10.01 -2.41
C SER A 226 4.55 -10.95 -2.01
N GLY A 227 5.69 -10.41 -1.55
CA GLY A 227 6.80 -11.20 -1.05
C GLY A 227 6.45 -12.05 0.17
N GLY A 228 5.83 -11.44 1.17
CA GLY A 228 5.38 -12.14 2.37
C GLY A 228 4.38 -13.25 2.06
N ALA A 229 3.41 -12.99 1.17
CA ALA A 229 2.41 -13.98 0.77
C ALA A 229 3.05 -15.17 0.03
N THR A 230 4.01 -14.90 -0.87
CA THR A 230 4.77 -15.95 -1.56
C THR A 230 5.61 -16.76 -0.59
N TRP A 231 6.26 -16.12 0.39
CA TRP A 231 7.03 -16.82 1.41
C TRP A 231 6.16 -17.71 2.29
N LEU A 232 5.01 -17.21 2.79
CA LEU A 232 4.07 -18.00 3.58
C LEU A 232 3.58 -19.22 2.80
N ALA A 233 3.25 -19.06 1.52
CA ALA A 233 2.87 -20.17 0.66
C ALA A 233 4.01 -21.19 0.51
N ALA A 234 5.25 -20.73 0.36
CA ALA A 234 6.42 -21.59 0.23
C ALA A 234 6.73 -22.39 1.52
N VAL A 235 6.43 -21.83 2.70
CA VAL A 235 6.56 -22.55 3.99
C VAL A 235 5.33 -23.39 4.34
N GLY A 236 4.38 -23.54 3.41
CA GLY A 236 3.23 -24.45 3.55
C GLY A 236 2.06 -23.87 4.35
N MET A 237 1.98 -22.54 4.53
CA MET A 237 0.84 -21.93 5.22
C MET A 237 -0.46 -22.10 4.39
N PRO A 238 -1.57 -22.48 5.03
CA PRO A 238 -2.87 -22.61 4.38
C PRO A 238 -3.30 -21.31 3.67
N PRO A 239 -3.84 -21.36 2.43
CA PRO A 239 -4.24 -20.17 1.68
C PRO A 239 -5.26 -19.27 2.39
N ASN A 240 -6.14 -19.84 3.20
CA ASN A 240 -7.12 -19.10 4.00
C ASN A 240 -6.48 -18.24 5.10
N LEU A 241 -5.23 -18.48 5.47
CA LEU A 241 -4.47 -17.67 6.43
C LEU A 241 -3.57 -16.60 5.76
N ILE A 242 -3.48 -16.59 4.42
CA ILE A 242 -2.63 -15.66 3.65
C ILE A 242 -3.44 -14.48 3.05
N GLN A 243 -4.78 -14.59 3.00
CA GLN A 243 -5.65 -13.67 2.25
C GLN A 243 -5.69 -12.22 2.76
#